data_AF-A0A9E5RW46-F1
#
_entry.id   AF-A0A9E5RW46-F1
#
_cell.length_a   1.000
_cell.length_b   1.000
_cell.length_c   1.000
_cell.angle_alpha   90.00
_cell.angle_beta   90.00
_cell.angle_gamma   90.00
#
_symmetry.space_group_name_H-M   'P 1'
#
loop_
_entity.id
_entity.type
_entity.pdbx_description
1 polymer ?
#
loop_
_entity_poly.entity_id
_entity_poly.type
_entity_poly.pdbx_seq_one_letter_code
_entity_poly.pdbx_strand_id
1 'polypeptide(L)'
;MKPSNLRTKLLTEINLIPEEKLEEVYNVIHYFRVGIEASQSVPAQIMQFAGCWDDMSDKTFSDFNKEIITRRQQAFLGRRSDETSFS
;
A
#
# COMPACT_ATOMS: atom_id res chain seq x y z
N MET A 1 18.44 -10.28 -41.71
CA MET A 1 18.62 -9.31 -40.62
C MET A 1 18.64 -10.06 -39.30
N LYS A 2 19.73 -10.00 -38.51
CA LYS A 2 19.72 -10.57 -37.15
C LYS A 2 18.71 -9.77 -36.33
N PRO A 3 17.83 -10.40 -35.52
CA PRO A 3 17.05 -9.63 -34.56
C PRO A 3 18.07 -8.92 -33.68
N SER A 4 18.16 -7.60 -33.79
CA SER A 4 19.01 -6.85 -32.87
C SER A 4 18.45 -7.16 -31.50
N ASN A 5 19.22 -7.89 -30.70
CA ASN A 5 18.80 -8.21 -29.34
C ASN A 5 18.54 -6.87 -28.66
N LEU A 6 17.29 -6.62 -28.26
CA LEU A 6 16.86 -5.36 -27.66
C LEU A 6 17.79 -4.97 -26.50
N ARG A 7 18.31 -5.98 -25.78
CA ARG A 7 19.31 -5.81 -24.72
C ARG A 7 20.60 -5.18 -25.21
N THR A 8 21.10 -5.58 -26.38
CA THR A 8 22.30 -5.00 -26.98
C THR A 8 22.07 -3.53 -27.32
N LYS A 9 20.92 -3.19 -27.93
CA LYS A 9 20.56 -1.80 -28.20
C LYS A 9 20.51 -0.96 -26.93
N LEU A 10 19.85 -1.48 -25.89
CA LEU A 10 19.73 -0.79 -24.60
C LEU A 10 21.09 -0.53 -23.94
N LEU A 11 21.98 -1.53 -23.94
CA LEU A 11 23.33 -1.38 -23.39
C LEU A 11 24.16 -0.35 -24.17
N THR A 12 24.02 -0.33 -25.50
CA THR A 12 24.70 0.69 -26.33
C THR A 12 24.24 2.10 -25.98
N GLU A 13 22.92 2.33 -25.85
CA GLU A 13 22.39 3.64 -25.46
C GLU A 13 22.86 4.07 -24.07
N ILE A 14 22.82 3.17 -23.07
CA ILE A 14 23.27 3.47 -21.70
C ILE A 14 24.74 3.91 -21.68
N ASN A 15 25.59 3.28 -22.48
CA ASN A 15 27.01 3.61 -22.56
C ASN A 15 27.30 4.99 -23.20
N LEU A 16 26.33 5.58 -23.89
CA LEU A 16 26.46 6.91 -24.51
C LEU A 16 25.99 8.04 -23.57
N ILE A 17 25.43 7.71 -22.41
CA ILE A 17 24.88 8.69 -21.47
C ILE A 17 26.02 9.34 -20.66
N PRO A 18 26.01 10.67 -20.47
CA PRO A 18 26.96 11.35 -19.60
C PRO A 18 26.92 10.84 -18.16
N GLU A 19 28.07 10.80 -17.49
CA GLU A 19 28.22 10.26 -16.12
C GLU A 19 27.25 10.90 -15.13
N GLU A 20 27.04 12.22 -15.23
CA GLU A 20 26.14 12.99 -14.37
C GLU A 20 24.66 12.60 -14.49
N LYS A 21 24.29 11.81 -15.51
CA LYS A 21 22.93 11.30 -15.73
C LYS A 21 22.78 9.81 -15.45
N LEU A 22 23.88 9.10 -15.16
CA LEU A 22 23.83 7.66 -14.89
C LEU A 22 23.03 7.32 -13.63
N GLU A 23 23.01 8.19 -12.62
CA GLU A 23 22.21 7.98 -11.42
C GLU A 23 20.70 7.95 -11.72
N GLU A 24 20.21 8.87 -12.56
CA GLU A 24 18.81 8.91 -13.00
C GLU A 24 18.44 7.63 -13.76
N VAL A 25 19.32 7.19 -14.67
CA VAL A 25 19.13 5.96 -15.46
C VAL A 25 19.15 4.72 -14.57
N TYR A 26 20.08 4.66 -13.61
CA TYR A 26 20.16 3.58 -12.64
C TYR A 26 18.86 3.47 -11.84
N ASN A 27 18.34 4.58 -11.34
CA ASN A 27 17.10 4.60 -10.56
C ASN A 27 15.91 4.03 -11.35
N VAL A 28 15.80 4.39 -12.63
CA VAL A 28 14.76 3.84 -13.52
C VAL A 28 14.95 2.32 -13.70
N ILE A 29 16.14 1.87 -14.08
CA ILE A 29 16.41 0.43 -14.29
C ILE A 29 16.19 -0.36 -12.98
N HIS A 30 16.62 0.20 -11.86
CA HIS A 30 16.46 -0.39 -10.54
C HIS A 30 14.98 -0.52 -10.16
N TYR A 31 14.15 0.50 -10.45
CA TYR A 31 12.71 0.44 -10.27
C TYR A 31 12.08 -0.70 -11.09
N PHE A 32 12.45 -0.86 -12.36
CA PHE A 32 11.94 -1.96 -13.18
C PHE A 32 12.40 -3.34 -12.67
N ARG A 33 13.60 -3.45 -12.08
CA ARG A 33 14.13 -4.71 -11.55
C ARG A 33 13.49 -5.10 -10.21
N VAL A 34 13.38 -4.15 -9.27
CA VAL A 34 13.02 -4.43 -7.86
C VAL A 34 11.63 -3.87 -7.52
N GLY A 35 11.32 -2.67 -8.01
CA GLY A 35 10.06 -1.99 -7.72
C GLY A 35 8.83 -2.68 -8.32
N ILE A 36 8.97 -3.36 -9.46
CA ILE A 36 7.86 -4.12 -10.07
C ILE A 36 7.56 -5.41 -9.30
N GLU A 37 8.59 -6.09 -8.76
CA GLU A 37 8.38 -7.26 -7.90
C GLU A 37 7.65 -6.86 -6.61
N ALA A 38 8.01 -5.70 -6.02
CA ALA A 38 7.33 -5.17 -4.85
C ALA A 38 5.87 -4.78 -5.14
N SER A 39 5.59 -4.18 -6.31
CA SER A 39 4.24 -3.70 -6.65
C SER A 39 3.24 -4.82 -6.97
N GLN A 40 3.69 -5.99 -7.43
CA GLN A 40 2.81 -7.15 -7.63
C GLN A 40 2.25 -7.72 -6.32
N SER A 41 2.95 -7.52 -5.19
CA SER A 41 2.54 -8.08 -3.90
C SER A 41 1.38 -7.31 -3.24
N VAL A 42 1.22 -6.02 -3.54
CA VAL A 42 0.31 -5.11 -2.81
C VAL A 42 -1.16 -5.39 -3.12
N PRO A 43 -1.61 -5.54 -4.39
CA PRO A 43 -3.01 -5.82 -4.68
C PRO A 43 -3.47 -7.17 -4.15
N ALA A 44 -2.62 -8.20 -4.23
CA ALA A 44 -2.94 -9.54 -3.72
C ALA A 44 -3.11 -9.54 -2.20
N GLN A 45 -2.26 -8.82 -1.46
CA GLN A 45 -2.38 -8.66 0.00
C GLN A 45 -3.58 -7.82 0.41
N ILE A 46 -4.03 -6.86 -0.39
CA ILE A 46 -5.25 -6.09 -0.11
C ILE A 46 -6.49 -6.95 -0.37
N MET A 47 -6.49 -7.74 -1.45
CA MET A 47 -7.60 -8.61 -1.83
C MET A 47 -7.84 -9.76 -0.85
N GLN A 48 -6.84 -10.19 -0.07
CA GLN A 48 -7.03 -11.20 0.99
C GLN A 48 -7.98 -10.74 2.11
N PHE A 49 -8.18 -9.42 2.23
CA PHE A 49 -9.13 -8.82 3.18
C PHE A 49 -10.46 -8.43 2.50
N ALA A 50 -10.62 -8.62 1.20
CA ALA A 50 -11.90 -8.41 0.53
C ALA A 50 -12.85 -9.57 0.87
N GLY A 51 -14.07 -9.28 1.33
CA GLY A 51 -15.06 -10.32 1.67
C GLY A 51 -14.94 -10.91 3.08
N CYS A 52 -13.90 -10.58 3.86
CA CYS A 52 -13.74 -11.12 5.22
C CYS A 52 -14.87 -10.74 6.21
N TRP A 53 -15.68 -9.73 5.88
CA TRP A 53 -16.91 -9.40 6.61
C TRP A 53 -18.11 -10.25 6.18
N ASP A 54 -18.14 -10.70 4.92
CA ASP A 54 -19.19 -11.56 4.35
C ASP A 54 -18.99 -13.02 4.79
N ASP A 55 -17.73 -13.45 4.94
CA ASP A 55 -17.36 -14.75 5.50
C ASP A 55 -17.60 -14.87 7.02
N MET A 56 -17.88 -13.73 7.68
CA MET A 56 -18.16 -13.70 9.12
C MET A 56 -19.61 -14.12 9.38
N SER A 57 -19.83 -15.04 10.32
CA SER A 57 -21.20 -15.39 10.71
C SER A 57 -21.95 -14.18 11.28
N ASP A 58 -23.25 -14.07 11.01
CA ASP A 58 -24.12 -12.99 11.53
C ASP A 58 -23.99 -12.82 13.05
N LYS A 59 -23.84 -13.93 13.77
CA LYS A 59 -23.64 -13.93 15.22
C LYS A 59 -22.32 -13.24 15.60
N THR A 60 -21.21 -13.65 14.98
CA THR A 60 -19.89 -13.06 15.22
C THR A 60 -19.87 -11.58 14.86
N PHE A 61 -20.51 -11.21 13.75
CA PHE A 61 -20.64 -9.82 13.32
C PHE A 61 -21.47 -8.99 14.31
N SER A 62 -22.61 -9.52 14.77
CA SER A 62 -23.47 -8.86 15.75
C SER A 62 -22.75 -8.64 17.09
N ASP A 63 -22.03 -9.66 17.57
CA ASP A 63 -21.27 -9.58 18.82
C ASP A 63 -20.13 -8.55 18.71
N PHE A 64 -19.40 -8.54 17.59
CA PHE A 64 -18.37 -7.54 17.31
C PHE A 64 -18.95 -6.11 17.22
N ASN A 65 -20.06 -5.93 16.53
CA ASN A 65 -20.69 -4.62 16.38
C ASN A 65 -21.16 -4.06 17.74
N LYS A 66 -21.70 -4.92 18.61
CA LYS A 66 -22.05 -4.53 19.99
C LYS A 66 -20.83 -4.07 20.78
N GLU A 67 -19.72 -4.79 20.72
CA GLU A 67 -18.46 -4.41 21.39
C GLU A 67 -17.95 -3.05 20.91
N ILE A 68 -17.91 -2.82 19.58
CA ILE A 68 -17.52 -1.53 19.00
C ILE A 68 -18.42 -0.39 19.47
N ILE A 69 -19.74 -0.58 19.48
CA ILE A 69 -20.71 0.43 19.93
C ILE A 69 -20.49 0.76 21.41
N THR A 70 -20.36 -0.26 22.27
CA THR A 70 -20.13 -0.08 23.71
C THR A 70 -18.83 0.67 23.97
N ARG A 71 -17.73 0.29 23.32
CA ARG A 71 -16.43 0.95 23.49
C ARG A 71 -16.46 2.39 23.01
N ARG A 72 -17.14 2.69 21.90
CA ARG A 72 -17.33 4.07 21.43
C ARG A 72 -18.12 4.88 22.44
N GLN A 73 -19.26 4.37 22.91
CA GLN A 73 -20.06 5.05 23.93
C GLN A 73 -19.22 5.36 25.17
N GLN A 74 -18.47 4.38 25.69
CA GLN A 74 -17.61 4.56 26.86
C GLN A 74 -16.49 5.60 26.64
N ALA A 75 -15.83 5.61 25.48
CA ALA A 75 -14.80 6.59 25.16
C ALA A 75 -15.32 8.04 25.10
N PHE A 76 -16.61 8.23 24.81
CA PHE A 76 -17.25 9.54 24.74
C PHE A 76 -18.02 9.94 26.02
N LEU A 77 -18.23 9.03 26.97
CA LEU A 77 -18.78 9.35 28.29
C LEU A 77 -17.83 10.24 29.11
N GLY A 78 -16.51 10.09 28.94
CA GLY A 78 -15.50 10.88 29.65
C GLY A 78 -15.25 12.28 29.09
N ARG A 79 -15.82 12.66 27.94
CA ARG A 79 -15.53 13.96 27.29
C ARG A 79 -16.51 15.08 27.65
N ARG A 80 -17.58 14.79 28.39
CA ARG A 80 -18.70 15.74 28.57
C ARG A 80 -18.71 16.53 29.88
N SER A 81 -17.74 16.30 30.77
CA SER A 81 -17.72 16.95 32.10
C SER A 81 -16.71 18.09 32.22
N ASP A 82 -15.66 18.11 31.40
CA ASP A 82 -14.53 19.04 31.61
C ASP A 82 -14.62 20.34 30.79
N GLU A 83 -15.62 20.47 29.91
CA GLU A 83 -15.79 21.66 29.04
C GLU A 83 -16.94 22.60 29.45
N THR A 84 -17.56 22.43 30.63
CA THR A 84 -18.67 23.32 31.09
C THR A 84 -18.35 24.20 32.29
N SER A 85 -17.11 24.28 32.75
CA SER A 85 -16.69 25.19 33.83
C SER A 85 -15.93 26.40 33.30
N PHE A 86 -16.62 27.24 32.53
CA PHE A 86 -16.30 28.66 32.42
C PHE A 86 -17.62 29.45 32.52
N SER A 87 -17.94 29.88 33.73
CA SER A 87 -18.96 30.90 34.04
C SER A 87 -18.50 31.65 35.29
#